data_AF-X0VCE1-F1
#
_entry.id   AF-X0VCE1-F1
#
_cell.length_a   1.000
_cell.length_b   1.000
_cell.length_c   1.000
_cell.angle_alpha   90.00
_cell.angle_beta   90.00
_cell.angle_gamma   90.00
#
_symmetry.space_group_name_H-M   'P 1'
#
loop_
_entity.id
_entity.type
_entity.pdbx_description
1 polymer ?
#
loop_
_entity_poly.entity_id
_entity_poly.type
_entity_poly.pdbx_seq_one_letter_code
_entity_poly.pdbx_strand_id
1 'polypeptide(L)' 'TPTFSICPHHGYLVGEQKTCPTCELPTEVYSRIVGYLRPIEQWNDGKRVEFADRMVYDQQAVTAV' A
#
# COMPACT_ATOMS: atom_id res chain seq x y z
N THR A 1 -3.77 1.74 -8.34
CA THR A 1 -3.72 2.95 -7.48
C THR A 1 -2.37 3.02 -6.79
N PRO A 2 -1.79 4.21 -6.54
CA PRO A 2 -0.55 4.30 -5.79
C PRO A 2 -0.77 3.76 -4.37
N THR A 3 0.09 2.85 -3.97
CA THR A 3 0.20 2.33 -2.60
C THR A 3 1.65 2.49 -2.18
N PHE A 4 1.87 3.04 -1.00
CA PHE A 4 3.19 3.27 -0.43
C PHE A 4 3.12 3.12 1.08
N SER A 5 4.27 2.97 1.73
CA SER A 5 4.37 2.87 3.17
C SER A 5 5.20 4.00 3.75
N ILE A 6 4.95 4.36 5.01
CA ILE A 6 5.75 5.33 5.76
C ILE A 6 6.33 4.62 6.99
N CYS A 7 7.66 4.62 7.08
CA CYS A 7 8.38 4.28 8.30
C CYS A 7 8.53 5.51 9.20
N PRO A 8 8.31 5.39 10.52
CA PRO A 8 8.47 6.51 11.45
C PRO A 8 9.91 7.05 11.50
N HIS A 9 10.92 6.24 11.12
CA HIS A 9 12.34 6.62 11.18
C HIS A 9 12.92 6.92 9.79
N HIS A 10 12.58 6.11 8.79
CA HIS A 10 13.18 6.18 7.44
C HIS A 10 12.28 6.85 6.40
N GLY A 11 11.06 7.23 6.77
CA GLY A 11 10.13 7.94 5.89
C GLY A 11 9.54 7.06 4.80
N TYR A 12 9.45 7.60 3.59
CA TYR A 12 8.72 7.01 2.47
C TYR A 12 9.35 5.70 1.96
N LEU A 13 8.52 4.68 1.76
CA LEU A 13 8.87 3.38 1.20
C LEU A 13 7.97 3.08 -0.01
N VAL A 14 8.57 2.57 -1.08
CA VAL A 14 7.84 2.21 -2.31
C VAL A 14 7.03 0.94 -2.09
N GLY A 15 5.75 0.98 -2.48
CA GLY A 15 4.85 -0.17 -2.43
C GLY A 15 4.26 -0.44 -1.06
N GLU A 16 3.46 -1.50 -0.97
CA GLU A 16 2.93 -2.00 0.30
C GLU A 16 4.03 -2.75 1.06
N GLN A 17 4.52 -2.13 2.12
CA GLN A 17 5.41 -2.76 3.10
C GLN A 17 4.76 -2.63 4.46
N LYS A 18 4.62 -3.72 5.21
CA LYS A 18 4.08 -3.70 6.59
C LYS A 18 5.16 -3.41 7.63
N THR A 19 6.41 -3.64 7.23
CA THR A 19 7.60 -3.57 8.07
C THR A 19 8.69 -2.85 7.30
N CYS A 20 9.42 -1.96 7.97
CA CYS A 20 10.52 -1.23 7.37
C CYS A 20 11.70 -2.19 7.09
N PRO A 21 12.27 -2.20 5.88
CA PRO A 21 13.38 -3.08 5.53
C PRO A 21 14.71 -2.69 6.21
N THR A 22 14.76 -1.50 6.83
CA THR A 22 15.99 -0.96 7.43
C THR A 22 16.01 -1.10 8.96
N CYS A 23 14.89 -0.85 9.65
CA CYS A 23 14.82 -0.97 11.12
C CYS A 23 13.79 -1.96 11.64
N GLU A 24 13.11 -2.69 10.76
CA GLU A 24 12.15 -3.75 11.14
C GLU A 24 10.93 -3.27 11.96
N LEU A 25 10.75 -1.95 12.07
CA LEU A 25 9.58 -1.36 12.73
C LEU A 25 8.35 -1.42 11.82
N PRO A 26 7.14 -1.52 12.39
CA PRO A 26 5.89 -1.39 11.65
C PRO A 26 5.82 -0.08 10.86
N THR A 27 5.17 -0.12 9.71
CA THR A 27 5.01 1.04 8.82
C THR A 27 3.55 1.28 8.50
N GLU A 28 3.15 2.54 8.35
CA GLU A 28 1.80 2.88 7.94
C GLU A 28 1.65 2.73 6.42
N VAL A 29 0.75 1.84 5.97
CA VAL A 29 0.45 1.67 4.54
C VAL A 29 -0.63 2.66 4.12
N TYR A 30 -0.32 3.50 3.14
CA TYR A 30 -1.25 4.46 2.54
C TYR A 30 -1.70 3.99 1.16
N SER A 31 -2.99 4.15 0.87
CA SER A 31 -3.51 4.01 -0.49
C SER A 31 -4.65 5.00 -0.73
N ARG A 32 -5.09 5.11 -1.98
CA ARG A 32 -6.24 5.95 -2.33
C ARG A 32 -7.55 5.20 -2.03
N ILE A 33 -8.39 5.80 -1.19
CA ILE A 33 -9.71 5.26 -0.83
C ILE A 33 -10.78 5.66 -1.86
N VAL A 34 -11.23 6.92 -1.87
CA VAL A 34 -12.26 7.47 -2.78
C VAL A 34 -11.88 8.86 -3.33
N GLY A 35 -10.59 9.14 -3.46
CA GLY A 35 -10.09 10.40 -4.06
C GLY A 35 -8.87 10.98 -3.35
N TYR A 36 -8.67 10.64 -2.08
CA TYR A 36 -7.51 11.05 -1.27
C TYR A 36 -6.79 9.83 -0.67
N LEU A 37 -5.57 10.06 -0.19
CA LEU A 37 -4.71 9.07 0.45
C LEU A 37 -5.02 8.97 1.94
N ARG A 38 -5.13 7.76 2.48
CA ARG A 38 -5.36 7.52 3.92
C ARG A 38 -4.69 6.20 4.35
N PRO A 39 -4.20 6.07 5.59
CA PRO A 39 -3.71 4.80 6.11
C PRO A 39 -4.79 3.72 6.03
N ILE A 40 -4.46 2.54 5.48
CA ILE A 40 -5.40 1.43 5.29
C ILE A 40 -5.97 0.95 6.63
N GLU A 41 -5.17 0.99 7.70
CA GLU A 41 -5.59 0.62 9.05
C GLU A 41 -6.74 1.49 9.59
N GLN A 42 -6.87 2.72 9.08
CA GLN A 42 -7.95 3.64 9.47
C GLN A 42 -9.20 3.52 8.58
N TRP A 43 -9.21 2.60 7.61
CA TRP A 43 -10.37 2.36 6.77
C TRP A 43 -11.38 1.49 7.51
N ASN A 44 -12.66 1.66 7.20
CA ASN A 44 -13.69 0.76 7.73
C ASN A 44 -13.56 -0.64 7.12
N ASP A 45 -14.24 -1.61 7.72
CA ASP A 45 -14.15 -3.03 7.37
C ASP A 45 -14.45 -3.30 5.89
N GLY A 46 -15.54 -2.71 5.37
CA GLY A 46 -15.92 -2.87 3.97
C GLY A 46 -14.84 -2.36 3.01
N LYS A 47 -14.23 -1.21 3.31
CA LYS A 47 -13.15 -0.64 2.49
C LYS A 47 -11.86 -1.44 2.58
N ARG A 48 -11.58 -2.09 3.71
CA ARG A 48 -10.45 -3.02 3.84
C ARG A 48 -10.64 -4.27 2.98
N VAL A 49 -11.86 -4.81 2.93
CA VAL A 49 -12.21 -5.92 2.02
C VAL A 49 -12.10 -5.47 0.56
N GLU A 50 -12.70 -4.33 0.20
CA GLU A 50 -12.56 -3.76 -1.16
C GLU A 50 -11.10 -3.55 -1.57
N PHE A 51 -10.21 -3.20 -0.62
CA PHE A 51 -8.78 -3.07 -0.90
C PHE A 51 -8.11 -4.42 -1.15
N ALA A 52 -8.42 -5.44 -0.33
CA ALA A 52 -7.88 -6.78 -0.47
C ALA A 52 -8.27 -7.44 -1.80
N ASP A 53 -9.45 -7.10 -2.33
CA ASP A 53 -9.95 -7.59 -3.61
C ASP A 53 -9.35 -6.85 -4.83
N ARG A 54 -8.50 -5.82 -4.63
CA ARG A 54 -7.92 -5.06 -5.75
C ARG A 54 -6.88 -5.88 -6.50
N MET A 55 -6.97 -5.85 -7.83
CA MET A 55 -5.91 -6.33 -8.71
C MET A 55 -4.92 -5.22 -9.02
N VAL A 56 -3.63 -5.54 -8.94
CA VAL A 56 -2.55 -4.66 -9.40
C VAL A 56 -2.27 -4.93 -10.87
N TYR A 57 -2.03 -3.86 -11.63
CA TYR A 57 -1.58 -3.99 -13.00
C TYR A 57 -0.07 -4.30 -12.98
N ASP A 58 0.31 -5.45 -13.51
CA ASP A 58 1.71 -5.79 -13.75
C ASP A 58 2.04 -5.53 -15.23
N GLN A 59 2.90 -4.56 -15.47
CA GLN A 59 3.31 -4.17 -16.81
C GLN A 59 4.17 -5.26 -17.49
N GLN A 60 4.81 -6.15 -16.73
CA GLN A 60 5.67 -7.21 -17.28
C GLN A 60 4.86 -8.38 -17.84
N ALA A 61 3.68 -8.66 -17.27
CA ALA A 61 2.78 -9.72 -17.69
C ALA A 61 2.20 -9.52 -19.10
N VAL A 62 2.28 -8.31 -19.66
CA VAL A 62 1.62 -7.93 -20.94
C VAL A 62 2.56 -8.07 -22.14
N THR A 63 3.87 -8.12 -21.91
CA THR A 63 4.91 -8.20 -22.97
C THR A 63 5.38 -9.62 -23.28
N ALA A 64 4.89 -10.63 -22.54
CA ALA A 64 5.20 -12.03 -22.77
C ALA A 64 4.20 -12.66 -23.77
N VAL A 65 4.21 -12.19 -25.02
CA VAL A 65 3.54 -12.83 -26.17
C VAL A 65 4.41 -12.71 -27.41
#